data_AF-A0A7W3Z6B4-F1
#
_entry.id   AF-A0A7W3Z6B4-F1
#
_cell.length_a   1.000
_cell.length_b   1.000
_cell.length_c   1.000
_cell.angle_alpha   90.00
_cell.angle_beta   90.00
_cell.angle_gamma   90.00
#
_symmetry.space_group_name_H-M   'P 1'
#
loop_
_entity.id
_entity.type
_entity.pdbx_description
1 polymer ?
#
loop_
_entity_poly.entity_id
_entity_poly.type
_entity_poly.pdbx_seq_one_letter_code
_entity_poly.pdbx_strand_id
1 'polypeptide(L)'
;MRNYNHIYKKLVNSDTDLIGHIAYSLYKRSKIDYIEKNKENGQNLSDEDLKHFNEISSSESYIDGYKLKSNLILQSFINTILEEEIKTIKNETVNQQTEILKDVVTTLVPKNMKTIFLGLISSFLFALVIAAIAFIMQFSNSTISVKIQENATEIKKD
;
A
#
# COMPACT_ATOMS: atom_id res chain seq x y z
N MET A 1 14.57 -48.33 -31.54
CA MET A 1 15.45 -47.14 -31.68
C MET A 1 14.66 -45.95 -31.15
N ARG A 2 15.12 -45.27 -30.09
CA ARG A 2 14.38 -44.18 -29.44
C ARG A 2 14.18 -43.04 -30.44
N ASN A 3 12.93 -42.72 -30.78
CA ASN A 3 12.60 -41.64 -31.70
C ASN A 3 12.82 -40.29 -30.98
N TYR A 4 13.93 -39.61 -31.26
CA TYR A 4 14.27 -38.36 -30.60
C TYR A 4 13.40 -37.22 -31.13
N ASN A 5 12.49 -36.70 -30.30
CA ASN A 5 11.72 -35.52 -30.65
C ASN A 5 12.62 -34.26 -30.60
N HIS A 6 12.84 -33.62 -31.75
CA HIS A 6 13.63 -32.40 -31.90
C HIS A 6 12.91 -31.10 -31.49
N ILE A 7 11.79 -31.20 -30.76
CA ILE A 7 10.98 -30.06 -30.29
C ILE A 7 11.79 -28.98 -29.55
N TYR A 8 12.85 -29.37 -28.84
CA TYR A 8 13.73 -28.39 -28.18
C TYR A 8 14.30 -27.37 -29.17
N LYS A 9 14.85 -27.84 -30.30
CA LYS A 9 15.40 -26.97 -31.35
C LYS A 9 14.34 -26.13 -32.08
N LYS A 10 13.07 -26.53 -32.00
CA LYS A 10 11.95 -25.76 -32.56
C LYS A 10 11.47 -24.65 -31.62
N LEU A 11 11.66 -24.85 -30.31
CA LEU A 11 11.22 -23.91 -29.27
C LEU A 11 12.33 -22.95 -28.86
N VAL A 12 13.57 -23.42 -28.77
CA VAL A 12 14.73 -22.68 -28.25
C VAL A 12 15.69 -22.34 -29.38
N ASN A 13 15.88 -21.04 -29.62
CA ASN A 13 16.76 -20.57 -30.69
C ASN A 13 18.21 -20.35 -30.23
N SER A 14 18.43 -20.13 -28.94
CA SER A 14 19.75 -19.91 -28.34
C SER A 14 19.73 -20.19 -26.84
N ASP A 15 20.90 -20.31 -26.21
CA ASP A 15 21.01 -20.53 -24.76
C ASP A 15 20.42 -19.38 -23.94
N THR A 16 20.36 -18.17 -24.51
CA THR A 16 19.79 -16.97 -23.88
C THR A 16 18.31 -16.74 -24.23
N ASP A 17 17.68 -17.65 -24.98
CA ASP A 17 16.27 -17.55 -25.39
C ASP A 17 15.34 -17.93 -24.23
N LEU A 18 15.10 -16.98 -23.33
CA LEU A 18 14.27 -17.18 -22.14
C LEU A 18 12.84 -17.61 -22.51
N ILE A 19 12.25 -17.01 -23.54
CA ILE A 19 10.91 -17.37 -24.04
C ILE A 19 10.92 -18.82 -24.51
N GLY A 20 11.94 -19.22 -25.28
CA GLY A 20 12.12 -20.59 -25.74
C GLY A 20 12.24 -21.59 -24.59
N HIS A 21 13.03 -21.28 -23.55
CA HIS A 21 13.21 -22.16 -22.40
C HIS A 21 11.92 -22.31 -21.57
N ILE A 22 11.17 -21.22 -21.38
CA ILE A 22 9.84 -21.28 -20.75
C ILE A 22 8.90 -22.12 -21.63
N ALA A 23 8.92 -21.93 -22.95
CA ALA A 23 8.07 -22.66 -23.89
C ALA A 23 8.37 -24.16 -23.88
N TYR A 24 9.65 -24.53 -23.80
CA TYR A 24 10.07 -25.92 -23.65
C TYR A 24 9.61 -26.52 -22.32
N SER A 25 9.65 -25.75 -21.24
CA SER A 25 9.16 -26.17 -19.93
C SER A 25 7.64 -26.40 -19.96
N LEU A 26 6.89 -25.55 -20.65
CA LEU A 26 5.45 -25.74 -20.88
C LEU A 26 5.16 -27.00 -21.71
N TYR A 27 5.92 -27.25 -22.78
CA TYR A 27 5.80 -28.49 -23.55
C TYR A 27 6.03 -29.73 -22.67
N LYS A 28 7.08 -29.72 -21.85
CA LYS A 28 7.39 -30.83 -20.93
C LYS A 28 6.29 -31.05 -19.91
N ARG A 29 5.73 -29.97 -19.36
CA ARG A 29 4.56 -30.04 -18.48
C ARG A 29 3.38 -30.70 -19.19
N SER A 30 3.00 -30.24 -20.37
CA SER A 30 1.91 -30.84 -21.15
C SER A 30 2.13 -32.33 -21.45
N LYS A 31 3.38 -32.75 -21.67
CA LYS A 31 3.72 -34.16 -21.88
C LYS A 31 3.51 -34.99 -20.61
N ILE A 32 3.91 -34.47 -19.46
CA ILE A 32 3.68 -35.12 -18.15
C ILE A 32 2.18 -35.23 -17.90
N ASP A 33 1.43 -34.14 -18.05
CA ASP A 33 -0.02 -34.12 -17.84
C ASP A 33 -0.74 -35.13 -18.76
N TYR A 34 -0.29 -35.25 -20.02
CA TYR A 34 -0.82 -36.24 -20.94
C TYR A 34 -0.55 -37.68 -20.46
N ILE A 35 0.65 -37.97 -19.97
CA ILE A 35 1.01 -39.30 -19.46
C ILE A 35 0.21 -39.63 -18.19
N GLU A 36 0.14 -38.69 -17.26
CA GLU A 36 -0.56 -38.86 -15.99
C GLU A 36 -2.06 -39.11 -16.21
N LYS A 37 -2.70 -38.31 -17.07
CA LYS A 37 -4.13 -38.48 -17.40
C LYS A 37 -4.45 -39.85 -18.01
N ASN A 38 -3.58 -40.38 -18.86
CA ASN A 38 -3.79 -41.71 -19.44
C ASN A 38 -3.54 -42.81 -18.40
N LYS A 39 -2.56 -42.63 -17.50
CA LYS A 39 -2.30 -43.54 -16.40
C LYS A 39 -3.48 -43.63 -15.42
N GLU A 40 -4.12 -42.51 -15.11
CA GLU A 40 -5.35 -42.45 -14.30
C GLU A 40 -6.50 -43.23 -14.94
N ASN A 41 -6.58 -43.24 -16.27
CA ASN A 41 -7.54 -44.04 -17.03
C ASN A 41 -7.13 -45.52 -17.17
N GLY A 42 -6.12 -45.97 -16.43
CA GLY A 42 -5.62 -47.35 -16.45
C GLY A 42 -4.75 -47.70 -17.67
N GLN A 43 -4.40 -46.72 -18.51
CA GLN A 43 -3.57 -46.94 -19.69
C GLN A 43 -2.10 -46.61 -19.37
N ASN A 44 -1.23 -47.60 -19.52
CA ASN A 44 0.21 -47.37 -19.43
C ASN A 44 0.76 -47.10 -20.83
N LEU A 45 1.04 -45.83 -21.14
CA LEU A 45 1.46 -45.41 -22.47
C LEU A 45 2.87 -45.91 -22.79
N SER A 46 3.00 -46.52 -23.96
CA SER A 46 4.28 -46.84 -24.58
C SER A 46 4.86 -45.64 -25.34
N ASP A 47 6.10 -45.76 -25.81
CA ASP A 47 6.72 -44.75 -26.68
C ASP A 47 5.95 -44.57 -28.01
N GLU A 48 5.25 -45.61 -28.49
CA GLU A 48 4.42 -45.56 -29.70
C GLU A 48 3.17 -44.71 -29.47
N ASP A 49 2.53 -44.84 -28.31
CA ASP A 49 1.33 -44.07 -27.95
C ASP A 49 1.65 -42.57 -27.80
N LEU A 50 2.88 -42.25 -27.38
CA LEU A 50 3.36 -40.88 -27.28
C LEU A 50 3.67 -40.24 -28.65
N LYS A 51 3.72 -41.01 -29.74
CA LYS A 51 3.98 -40.49 -31.08
C LYS A 51 2.90 -39.50 -31.49
N HIS A 52 1.64 -39.84 -31.26
CA HIS A 52 0.51 -38.97 -31.58
C HIS A 52 0.57 -37.65 -30.81
N PHE A 53 0.86 -37.70 -29.50
CA PHE A 53 1.09 -36.50 -28.71
C PHE A 53 2.24 -35.67 -29.29
N ASN A 54 3.38 -36.30 -29.60
CA ASN A 54 4.56 -35.61 -30.12
C ASN A 54 4.26 -34.93 -31.46
N GLU A 55 3.50 -35.56 -32.37
CA GLU A 55 3.12 -34.98 -33.66
C GLU A 55 2.25 -33.73 -33.48
N ILE A 56 1.21 -33.82 -32.65
CA ILE A 56 0.31 -32.68 -32.38
C ILE A 56 1.05 -31.55 -31.67
N SER A 57 1.71 -31.86 -30.57
CA SER A 57 2.40 -30.86 -29.72
C SER A 57 3.64 -30.24 -30.37
N SER A 58 4.14 -30.84 -31.46
CA SER A 58 5.27 -30.30 -32.25
C SER A 58 4.83 -29.67 -33.58
N SER A 59 3.51 -29.50 -33.79
CA SER A 59 2.96 -28.71 -34.88
C SER A 59 3.19 -27.22 -34.66
N GLU A 60 3.20 -26.45 -35.74
CA GLU A 60 3.49 -25.01 -35.72
C GLU A 60 2.53 -24.24 -34.81
N SER A 61 1.23 -24.52 -34.89
CA SER A 61 0.22 -23.87 -34.03
C SER A 61 0.46 -24.12 -32.53
N TYR A 62 0.86 -25.34 -32.14
CA TYR A 62 1.18 -25.64 -30.75
C TYR A 62 2.48 -24.98 -30.30
N ILE A 63 3.50 -24.95 -31.16
CA ILE A 63 4.76 -24.25 -30.92
C ILE A 63 4.52 -22.75 -30.68
N ASP A 64 3.74 -22.13 -31.55
CA ASP A 64 3.36 -20.72 -31.41
C ASP A 64 2.54 -20.50 -30.15
N GLY A 65 1.63 -21.42 -29.82
CA GLY A 65 0.89 -21.40 -28.57
C GLY A 65 1.79 -21.46 -27.33
N TYR A 66 2.82 -22.30 -27.32
CA TYR A 66 3.79 -22.35 -26.23
C TYR A 66 4.60 -21.06 -26.13
N LYS A 67 5.06 -20.51 -27.26
CA LYS A 67 5.78 -19.23 -27.28
C LYS A 67 4.91 -18.07 -26.81
N LEU A 68 3.65 -18.01 -27.23
CA LEU A 68 2.70 -16.99 -26.80
C LEU A 68 2.45 -17.06 -25.29
N LYS A 69 2.15 -18.25 -24.75
CA LYS A 69 1.98 -18.44 -23.30
C LYS A 69 3.23 -18.04 -22.52
N SER A 70 4.41 -18.36 -23.04
CA SER A 70 5.69 -18.01 -22.43
C SER A 70 5.92 -16.51 -22.40
N ASN A 71 5.59 -15.81 -23.49
CA ASN A 71 5.62 -14.35 -23.54
C ASN A 71 4.71 -13.74 -22.47
N LEU A 72 3.48 -14.24 -22.34
CA LEU A 72 2.53 -13.72 -21.34
C LEU A 72 3.02 -13.95 -19.91
N ILE A 73 3.58 -15.13 -19.60
CA ILE A 73 4.17 -15.43 -18.29
C ILE A 73 5.31 -14.45 -17.99
N LEU A 74 6.23 -14.25 -18.95
CA LEU A 74 7.37 -13.38 -18.75
C LEU A 74 6.95 -11.91 -18.59
N GLN A 75 6.00 -11.43 -19.40
CA GLN A 75 5.46 -10.07 -19.28
C GLN A 75 4.78 -9.85 -17.93
N SER A 76 3.96 -10.81 -17.49
CA SER A 76 3.31 -10.75 -16.18
C SER A 76 4.32 -10.71 -15.04
N PHE A 77 5.37 -11.53 -15.11
CA PHE A 77 6.44 -11.52 -14.12
C PHE A 77 7.17 -10.18 -14.08
N ILE A 78 7.59 -9.66 -15.23
CA ILE A 78 8.28 -8.35 -15.33
C ILE A 78 7.41 -7.23 -14.78
N ASN A 79 6.13 -7.17 -15.17
CA ASN A 79 5.22 -6.13 -14.68
C ASN A 79 5.03 -6.21 -13.16
N THR A 80 4.89 -7.43 -12.61
CA THR A 80 4.75 -7.63 -11.16
C THR A 80 5.96 -7.11 -10.41
N ILE A 81 7.17 -7.46 -10.88
CA ILE A 81 8.42 -6.98 -10.25
C ILE A 81 8.55 -5.47 -10.38
N LEU A 82 8.27 -4.89 -11.55
CA LEU A 82 8.35 -3.45 -11.75
C LEU A 82 7.36 -2.69 -10.87
N GLU A 83 6.13 -3.17 -10.73
CA GLU A 83 5.13 -2.57 -9.84
C GLU A 83 5.56 -2.62 -8.38
N GLU A 84 6.15 -3.73 -7.93
CA GLU A 84 6.69 -3.89 -6.59
C GLU A 84 7.88 -2.95 -6.35
N GLU A 85 8.84 -2.90 -7.27
CA GLU A 85 10.02 -2.04 -7.17
C GLU A 85 9.64 -0.55 -7.17
N ILE A 86 8.72 -0.13 -8.04
CA ILE A 86 8.21 1.25 -8.05
C ILE A 86 7.58 1.61 -6.70
N LYS A 87 6.79 0.69 -6.14
CA LYS A 87 6.15 0.88 -4.83
C LYS A 87 7.20 0.98 -3.71
N THR A 88 8.21 0.11 -3.72
CA THR A 88 9.31 0.12 -2.77
C THR A 88 10.10 1.42 -2.85
N ILE A 89 10.56 1.81 -4.03
CA ILE A 89 11.29 3.07 -4.26
C ILE A 89 10.48 4.28 -3.80
N LYS A 90 9.18 4.31 -4.13
CA LYS A 90 8.29 5.41 -3.70
C LYS A 90 8.18 5.48 -2.19
N ASN A 91 7.96 4.35 -1.52
CA ASN A 91 7.86 4.30 -0.06
C ASN A 91 9.18 4.69 0.61
N GLU A 92 10.31 4.18 0.12
CA GLU A 92 11.64 4.52 0.64
C GLU A 92 11.93 6.01 0.46
N THR A 93 11.66 6.57 -0.72
CA THR A 93 11.86 7.99 -1.01
C THR A 93 11.00 8.87 -0.12
N VAL A 94 9.71 8.56 0.03
CA VAL A 94 8.80 9.33 0.89
C VAL A 94 9.24 9.27 2.35
N ASN A 95 9.62 8.09 2.84
CA ASN A 95 10.08 7.93 4.22
C ASN A 95 11.40 8.68 4.47
N GLN A 96 12.37 8.56 3.57
CA GLN A 96 13.65 9.28 3.66
C GLN A 96 13.45 10.79 3.60
N GLN A 97 12.63 11.28 2.67
CA GLN A 97 12.32 12.72 2.57
C GLN A 97 11.56 13.22 3.79
N THR A 98 10.64 12.42 4.35
CA THR A 98 9.94 12.79 5.58
C THR A 98 10.90 12.90 6.76
N GLU A 99 11.85 11.98 6.91
CA GLU A 99 12.88 12.05 7.95
C GLU A 99 13.81 13.26 7.76
N ILE A 100 14.27 13.54 6.53
CA ILE A 100 15.09 14.72 6.22
C ILE A 100 14.31 16.01 6.50
N LEU A 101 13.06 16.10 6.04
CA LEU A 101 12.22 17.27 6.27
C LEU A 101 11.92 17.45 7.76
N LYS A 102 11.68 16.36 8.49
CA LYS A 102 11.49 16.39 9.94
C LYS A 102 12.74 16.90 10.63
N ASP A 103 13.93 16.44 10.25
CA ASP A 103 15.20 16.88 10.83
C ASP A 103 15.50 18.37 10.54
N VAL A 104 15.22 18.83 9.31
CA VAL A 104 15.35 20.24 8.94
C VAL A 104 14.33 21.11 9.70
N VAL A 105 13.07 20.68 9.78
CA VAL A 105 12.01 21.44 10.45
C VAL A 105 12.23 21.46 11.97
N THR A 106 12.63 20.36 12.60
CA THR A 106 12.94 20.34 14.05
C THR A 106 14.13 21.22 14.39
N THR A 107 15.10 21.37 13.47
CA THR A 107 16.24 22.30 13.63
C THR A 107 15.81 23.77 13.51
N LEU A 108 14.81 24.07 12.68
CA LEU A 108 14.30 25.43 12.46
C LEU A 108 13.26 25.86 13.51
N VAL A 109 12.58 24.92 14.17
CA VAL A 109 11.69 25.24 15.30
C VAL A 109 12.54 25.59 16.51
N PRO A 110 12.41 26.80 17.09
CA PRO A 110 13.21 27.16 18.25
C PRO A 110 12.90 26.21 19.41
N LYS A 111 13.95 25.59 19.95
CA LYS A 111 13.94 24.58 21.03
C LYS A 111 13.06 24.97 22.25
N ASN A 112 12.79 26.26 22.42
CA ASN A 112 12.06 26.83 23.54
C ASN A 112 10.59 27.18 23.23
N MET A 113 10.03 26.80 22.08
CA MET A 113 8.63 27.12 21.72
C MET A 113 7.62 26.64 22.78
N LYS A 114 7.82 25.45 23.34
CA LYS A 114 7.00 24.93 24.45
C LYS A 114 7.08 25.84 25.68
N THR A 115 8.27 26.33 26.01
CA THR A 115 8.51 27.24 27.15
C THR A 115 7.89 28.61 26.92
N ILE A 116 7.96 29.14 25.69
CA ILE A 116 7.34 30.41 25.30
C ILE A 116 5.80 30.30 25.40
N PHE A 117 5.22 29.21 24.92
CA PHE A 117 3.76 28.98 25.01
C PHE A 117 3.29 28.80 26.46
N LEU A 118 4.06 28.07 27.28
CA LEU A 118 3.80 27.92 28.71
C LEU A 118 3.86 29.28 29.43
N GLY A 119 4.84 30.12 29.07
CA GLY A 119 4.98 31.48 29.59
C GLY A 119 3.75 32.35 29.28
N LEU A 120 3.26 32.32 28.04
CA LEU A 120 2.06 33.05 27.63
C LEU A 120 0.83 32.64 28.46
N ILE A 121 0.59 31.33 28.61
CA ILE A 121 -0.53 30.81 29.42
C ILE A 121 -0.38 31.24 30.89
N SER A 122 0.83 31.17 31.43
CA SER A 122 1.09 31.57 32.82
C SER A 122 0.84 33.06 33.06
N SER A 123 1.22 33.92 32.11
CA SER A 123 0.95 35.36 32.19
C SER A 123 -0.54 35.68 32.11
N PHE A 124 -1.29 34.94 31.28
CA PHE A 124 -2.73 35.09 31.18
C PHE A 124 -3.45 34.69 32.48
N LEU A 125 -3.05 33.56 33.07
CA LEU A 125 -3.54 33.12 34.37
C LEU A 125 -3.22 34.12 35.48
N PHE A 126 -2.00 34.64 35.51
CA PHE A 126 -1.59 35.64 36.50
C PHE A 126 -2.39 36.96 36.37
N ALA A 127 -2.63 37.42 35.13
CA ALA A 127 -3.46 38.59 34.88
C ALA A 127 -4.91 38.38 35.37
N LEU A 128 -5.46 37.17 35.21
CA LEU A 128 -6.79 36.80 35.69
C LEU A 128 -6.86 36.86 37.22
N VAL A 129 -5.83 36.35 37.91
CA VAL A 129 -5.72 36.43 39.38
C VAL A 129 -5.65 37.88 39.85
N ILE A 130 -4.83 38.73 39.22
CA ILE A 130 -4.75 40.16 39.55
C ILE A 130 -6.10 40.85 39.35
N ALA A 131 -6.78 40.59 38.22
CA ALA A 131 -8.08 41.17 37.94
C ALA A 131 -9.14 40.75 38.98
N ALA A 132 -9.13 39.50 39.42
CA ALA A 132 -10.02 39.01 40.47
C ALA A 132 -9.76 39.69 41.82
N ILE A 133 -8.48 39.85 42.22
CA ILE A 133 -8.11 40.55 43.46
C ILE A 133 -8.54 42.02 43.39
N ALA A 134 -8.25 42.71 42.28
CA ALA A 134 -8.64 44.09 42.08
C ALA A 134 -10.18 44.26 42.12
N PHE A 135 -10.92 43.33 41.53
CA PHE A 135 -12.38 43.30 41.59
C PHE A 135 -12.90 43.15 43.03
N ILE A 136 -12.34 42.22 43.80
CA ILE A 136 -12.69 42.02 45.21
C ILE A 136 -12.39 43.27 46.03
N MET A 137 -11.21 43.89 45.86
CA MET A 137 -10.86 45.14 46.57
C MET A 137 -11.80 46.30 46.23
N GLN A 138 -12.15 46.45 44.95
CA GLN A 138 -13.06 47.50 44.49
C GLN A 138 -14.48 47.32 45.05
N PHE A 139 -14.96 46.08 45.17
CA PHE A 139 -16.30 45.79 45.67
C PHE A 139 -16.37 45.68 47.21
N SER A 140 -15.26 45.37 47.89
CA SER A 140 -15.21 45.23 49.35
C SER A 140 -15.52 46.53 50.11
N ASN A 141 -15.28 47.71 49.51
CA ASN A 141 -15.58 49.01 50.10
C ASN A 141 -16.91 49.60 49.63
N SER A 142 -17.68 48.89 48.80
CA SER A 142 -18.95 49.37 48.27
C SER A 142 -20.10 48.79 49.09
N THR A 143 -20.64 49.56 50.05
CA THR A 143 -21.93 49.22 50.67
C THR A 143 -23.02 49.27 49.60
N ILE A 144 -23.55 48.10 49.23
CA ILE A 144 -24.67 47.97 48.30
C ILE A 144 -25.94 48.46 49.02
N SER A 145 -26.28 49.74 48.85
CA SER A 145 -27.56 50.27 49.34
C SER A 145 -28.66 49.94 48.34
N VAL A 146 -29.34 48.81 48.55
CA VAL A 146 -30.57 48.46 47.81
C VAL A 146 -31.69 49.36 48.32
N LYS A 147 -32.12 50.34 47.51
CA LYS A 147 -33.37 51.07 47.77
C LYS A 147 -34.54 50.23 47.26
N ILE A 148 -35.27 49.60 48.17
CA ILE A 148 -36.56 48.97 47.87
C ILE A 148 -37.60 50.09 47.79
N GLN A 149 -38.25 50.23 46.63
CA GLN A 149 -39.33 51.19 46.42
C GLN A 149 -40.64 50.56 46.87
N GLU A 150 -41.18 51.02 47.99
CA GLU A 150 -42.48 50.63 48.52
C GLU A 150 -43.57 51.35 47.72
N ASN A 151 -44.28 50.62 46.85
CA ASN A 151 -45.45 51.16 46.13
C ASN A 151 -46.65 51.17 47.08
N ALA A 152 -46.93 52.32 47.69
CA ALA A 152 -48.17 52.57 48.40
C ALA A 152 -49.32 52.78 47.40
N THR A 153 -50.32 51.91 47.48
CA THR A 153 -51.59 51.93 46.75
C THR A 153 -52.40 53.18 47.14
N GLU A 154 -52.55 54.16 46.25
CA GLU A 154 -53.56 55.20 46.40
C GLU A 154 -54.94 54.69 45.93
N ILE A 155 -55.82 54.51 46.90
CA ILE A 155 -57.25 54.26 46.71
C ILE A 155 -57.91 55.61 46.34
N LYS A 156 -58.45 55.71 45.12
CA LYS A 156 -59.34 56.82 44.71
C LYS A 156 -60.69 56.70 45.41
N LYS A 157 -61.13 57.81 46.00
CA LYS A 157 -62.44 58.04 46.59
C LYS A 157 -63.24 58.92 45.64
N ASP A 158 -64.39 58.43 45.18
CA ASP A 158 -65.57 59.22 44.79
C ASP A 158 -66.78 58.57 45.47
#